data_AF-A0A7S0RCQ2-F1
#
_entry.id   AF-A0A7S0RCQ2-F1
#
_cell.length_a   1.000
_cell.length_b   1.000
_cell.length_c   1.000
_cell.angle_alpha   90.00
_cell.angle_beta   90.00
_cell.angle_gamma   90.00
#
_symmetry.space_group_name_H-M   'P 1'
#
loop_
_entity.id
_entity.type
_entity.pdbx_description
1 polymer ?
#
loop_
_entity_poly.entity_id
_entity_poly.type
_entity_poly.pdbx_seq_one_letter_code
_entity_poly.pdbx_strand_id
1 'polypeptide(L)'
;MDEPTNHLDIQSKEMLEEAVKHFEGTVLAVSHDRYFLRQIATRVIDVKEGDFKTYEGDYQYFLESNDEAAEKEQRFAEKEAQIAKGNIKAKSKMSKAEKMKLKKDKARNFGGAGATKKAKNAGRWK
;
A
#
# COMPACT_ATOMS: atom_id res chain seq x y z
N MET A 1 13.30 -4.50 11.41
CA MET A 1 12.64 -3.33 10.80
C MET A 1 11.28 -3.18 11.44
N ASP A 2 10.95 -1.98 11.90
CA ASP A 2 9.67 -1.72 12.55
C ASP A 2 8.87 -0.74 11.68
N GLU A 3 7.65 -1.14 11.30
CA GLU A 3 6.75 -0.44 10.38
C GLU A 3 7.41 0.09 9.09
N PRO A 4 8.04 -0.79 8.28
CA PRO A 4 8.89 -0.39 7.16
C PRO A 4 8.11 0.19 5.96
N THR A 5 6.78 0.02 5.92
CA THR A 5 5.91 0.50 4.85
C THR A 5 5.27 1.85 5.15
N ASN A 6 5.51 2.40 6.34
CA ASN A 6 4.90 3.64 6.76
C ASN A 6 5.41 4.82 5.93
N HIS A 7 4.50 5.75 5.61
CA HIS A 7 4.77 6.92 4.75
C HIS A 7 5.28 6.61 3.32
N LEU A 8 5.26 5.34 2.88
CA LEU A 8 5.63 4.96 1.52
C LEU A 8 4.45 5.03 0.57
N ASP A 9 4.69 5.56 -0.63
CA ASP A 9 3.78 5.41 -1.76
C ASP A 9 3.85 3.99 -2.35
N ILE A 10 2.95 3.68 -3.28
CA ILE A 10 2.83 2.33 -3.85
C ILE A 10 4.14 1.89 -4.51
N GLN A 11 4.78 2.77 -5.28
CA GLN A 11 6.03 2.45 -5.99
C GLN A 11 7.17 2.16 -5.01
N SER A 12 7.31 2.97 -3.95
CA SER A 12 8.36 2.76 -2.95
C SER A 12 8.16 1.46 -2.18
N LYS A 13 6.90 1.05 -1.94
CA LYS A 13 6.60 -0.25 -1.32
C LYS A 13 7.04 -1.42 -2.21
N GLU A 14 6.71 -1.37 -3.50
CA GLU A 14 7.13 -2.39 -4.47
C GLU A 14 8.65 -2.52 -4.55
N MET A 15 9.37 -1.39 -4.59
CA MET A 15 10.84 -1.38 -4.56
C MET A 15 11.40 -2.00 -3.28
N LEU A 16 10.77 -1.71 -2.13
CA LEU A 16 11.18 -2.28 -0.85
C LEU A 16 10.95 -3.80 -0.83
N GLU A 17 9.82 -4.28 -1.34
CA GLU A 17 9.52 -5.71 -1.47
C GLU A 17 10.57 -6.41 -2.34
N GLU A 18 10.91 -5.86 -3.51
CA GLU A 18 11.96 -6.42 -4.36
C GLU A 18 13.33 -6.41 -3.68
N ALA A 19 13.68 -5.31 -3.00
CA ALA A 19 14.96 -5.22 -2.30
C ALA A 19 15.08 -6.27 -1.19
N VAL A 20 14.00 -6.51 -0.43
CA VAL A 20 13.97 -7.55 0.62
C VAL A 20 14.06 -8.95 0.00
N LYS A 21 13.37 -9.21 -1.12
CA LYS A 21 13.40 -10.52 -1.80
C LYS A 21 14.78 -10.88 -2.36
N HIS A 22 15.57 -9.89 -2.78
CA HIS A 22 16.92 -10.11 -3.32
C HIS A 22 18.04 -9.96 -2.27
N PHE A 23 17.68 -9.64 -1.02
CA PHE A 23 18.67 -9.51 0.05
C PHE A 23 19.13 -10.90 0.50
N GLU A 24 20.44 -11.18 0.42
CA GLU A 24 21.00 -12.49 0.76
C GLU A 24 21.05 -12.78 2.28
N GLY A 25 20.73 -11.79 3.11
CA GLY A 25 20.71 -11.93 4.56
C GLY A 25 19.32 -12.27 5.13
N THR A 26 19.24 -12.31 6.46
CA THR A 26 17.96 -12.48 7.17
C THR A 26 17.36 -11.13 7.52
N VAL A 27 16.08 -10.94 7.20
CA VAL A 27 15.31 -9.75 7.58
C VAL A 27 14.27 -10.14 8.62
N LEU A 28 14.27 -9.44 9.75
CA LEU A 28 13.16 -9.45 10.71
C LEU A 28 12.36 -8.17 10.53
N ALA A 29 11.07 -8.30 10.21
CA ALA A 29 10.18 -7.17 9.98
C ALA A 29 8.91 -7.29 10.83
N VAL A 30 8.47 -6.16 11.39
CA VAL A 30 7.16 -5.98 12.04
C VAL A 30 6.41 -4.95 11.21
N SER A 31 5.18 -5.28 10.82
CA SER A 31 4.38 -4.42 9.95
C SER A 31 2.89 -4.68 10.14
N HIS A 32 2.09 -3.62 10.12
CA HIS A 32 0.64 -3.74 9.97
C HIS A 32 0.18 -3.92 8.51
N ASP A 33 1.08 -3.78 7.53
CA ASP A 33 0.78 -3.98 6.12
C ASP A 33 0.80 -5.48 5.76
N ARG A 34 -0.40 -6.07 5.69
CA ARG A 34 -0.59 -7.50 5.40
C ARG A 34 -0.22 -7.87 3.97
N TYR A 35 -0.30 -6.94 3.02
CA TYR A 35 0.13 -7.21 1.64
C TYR A 35 1.64 -7.38 1.60
N PHE A 36 2.37 -6.47 2.26
CA PHE A 36 3.82 -6.56 2.40
C PHE A 36 4.23 -7.88 3.08
N LEU A 37 3.64 -8.20 4.24
CA LEU A 37 3.94 -9.44 4.96
C LEU A 37 3.69 -10.68 4.10
N ARG A 38 2.59 -10.70 3.34
CA ARG A 38 2.29 -11.82 2.42
C ARG A 38 3.32 -11.97 1.29
N GLN A 39 3.95 -10.88 0.86
CA GLN A 39 4.92 -10.91 -0.22
C GLN A 39 6.32 -11.34 0.21
N ILE A 40 6.73 -11.03 1.46
CA ILE A 40 8.10 -11.23 1.92
C ILE A 40 8.26 -12.31 3.00
N ALA A 41 7.20 -12.67 3.71
CA ALA A 41 7.32 -13.59 4.84
C ALA A 41 7.58 -15.02 4.37
N THR A 42 8.69 -15.58 4.83
CA THR A 42 9.04 -17.00 4.69
C THR A 42 8.86 -17.79 6.00
N ARG A 43 8.71 -17.06 7.11
CA ARG A 43 8.45 -17.56 8.46
C ARG A 43 7.67 -16.50 9.23
N VAL A 44 6.68 -16.92 10.02
CA VAL A 44 5.87 -16.03 10.86
C VAL A 44 6.06 -16.34 12.34
N ILE A 45 6.25 -15.32 13.15
CA ILE A 45 6.31 -15.42 14.61
C ILE A 45 5.09 -14.67 15.15
N ASP A 46 4.14 -15.41 15.73
CA ASP A 46 2.96 -14.86 16.41
C ASP A 46 3.29 -14.66 17.89
N VAL A 47 3.13 -13.43 18.39
CA VAL A 47 3.43 -13.08 19.78
C VAL A 47 2.13 -12.74 20.49
N LYS A 48 1.78 -13.53 21.50
CA LYS A 48 0.53 -13.40 22.27
C LYS A 48 0.78 -13.65 23.75
N GLU A 49 0.19 -12.81 24.60
CA GLU A 49 0.16 -13.01 26.07
C GLU A 49 1.53 -13.24 26.73
N GLY A 50 2.60 -12.69 26.16
CA GLY A 50 3.96 -12.84 26.66
C GLY A 50 4.69 -14.11 26.20
N ASP A 51 4.04 -14.92 25.36
CA ASP A 51 4.63 -16.07 24.67
C ASP A 51 4.70 -15.82 23.15
N PHE A 52 5.47 -16.65 22.45
CA PHE A 52 5.58 -16.61 21.00
C PHE A 52 5.49 -18.01 20.38
N LYS A 53 4.80 -18.09 19.25
CA LYS A 53 4.70 -19.31 18.44
C LYS A 53 5.28 -19.04 17.06
N THR A 54 6.15 -19.95 16.62
CA THR A 54 6.79 -19.86 15.31
C THR A 54 6.09 -20.78 14.32
N TYR A 55 5.86 -20.28 13.12
CA TYR A 55 5.27 -20.98 11.99
C TYR A 55 6.30 -20.96 10.85
N GLU A 56 6.88 -22.15 10.57
CA GLU A 56 7.86 -22.36 9.50
C GLU A 56 7.12 -22.46 8.15
N GLY A 57 6.74 -21.30 7.62
CA GLY A 57 6.02 -21.15 6.37
C GLY A 57 5.68 -19.70 6.09
N ASP A 58 5.14 -19.46 4.90
CA ASP A 58 4.73 -18.12 4.48
C ASP A 58 3.51 -17.61 5.27
N TYR A 59 3.06 -16.40 4.93
CA TYR A 59 1.90 -15.80 5.58
C TYR A 59 0.61 -16.59 5.37
N GLN A 60 0.44 -17.31 4.26
CA GLN A 60 -0.77 -18.11 4.02
C GLN A 60 -0.78 -19.33 4.94
N TYR A 61 0.36 -20.02 5.05
CA TYR A 61 0.52 -21.14 5.97
C TYR A 61 0.18 -20.74 7.42
N PHE A 62 0.61 -19.55 7.83
CA PHE A 62 0.24 -18.99 9.14
C PHE A 62 -1.27 -18.83 9.30
N LEU A 63 -1.97 -18.28 8.30
CA LEU A 63 -3.43 -18.11 8.36
C LEU A 63 -4.15 -19.46 8.41
N GLU A 64 -3.74 -20.44 7.62
CA GLU A 64 -4.32 -21.79 7.62
C GLU A 64 -4.08 -22.51 8.95
N SER A 65 -2.96 -22.23 9.61
CA SER A 65 -2.57 -22.85 10.88
C SER A 65 -3.11 -22.14 12.12
N ASN A 66 -3.83 -21.02 11.95
CA ASN A 66 -4.29 -20.16 13.04
C ASN A 66 -5.69 -19.60 12.73
N ASP A 67 -6.73 -20.32 13.18
CA ASP A 67 -8.12 -19.96 12.93
C ASP A 67 -8.46 -18.52 13.36
N GLU A 68 -7.94 -18.06 14.50
CA GLU A 68 -8.17 -16.69 14.97
C GLU A 68 -7.57 -15.65 14.02
N ALA A 69 -6.39 -15.94 13.44
CA ALA A 69 -5.76 -15.07 12.46
C ALA A 69 -6.54 -15.09 11.13
N ALA A 70 -7.01 -16.26 10.70
CA ALA A 70 -7.87 -16.39 9.52
C ALA A 70 -9.19 -15.63 9.68
N GLU A 71 -9.86 -15.74 10.82
CA GLU A 71 -11.09 -14.99 11.10
C GLU A 71 -10.86 -13.47 11.10
N LYS A 72 -9.74 -13.01 11.67
CA LYS A 72 -9.34 -11.61 11.62
C LYS A 72 -9.12 -11.15 10.18
N GLU A 73 -8.41 -11.94 9.38
CA GLU A 73 -8.15 -11.66 7.97
C GLU A 73 -9.47 -11.49 7.19
N GLN A 74 -10.41 -12.42 7.38
CA GLN A 74 -11.74 -12.39 6.76
C GLN A 74 -12.53 -11.15 7.17
N ARG A 75 -12.61 -10.83 8.47
CA ARG A 75 -13.31 -9.63 8.95
C ARG A 75 -12.73 -8.35 8.36
N PHE A 76 -11.41 -8.27 8.20
CA PHE A 76 -10.78 -7.13 7.55
C PHE A 76 -11.14 -7.06 6.06
N ALA A 77 -11.10 -8.19 5.34
CA ALA A 77 -11.47 -8.25 3.93
C ALA A 77 -12.94 -7.84 3.72
N GLU A 78 -13.85 -8.27 4.59
CA GLU A 78 -15.26 -7.86 4.57
C GLU A 78 -15.42 -6.35 4.77
N LYS A 79 -14.70 -5.77 5.74
CA LYS A 79 -14.69 -4.32 5.98
C LYS A 79 -14.19 -3.55 4.76
N GLU A 80 -13.08 -3.97 4.15
CA GLU A 80 -12.56 -3.34 2.94
C GLU A 80 -13.56 -3.41 1.78
N ALA A 81 -14.21 -4.56 1.58
CA ALA A 81 -15.24 -4.73 0.57
C ALA A 81 -16.46 -3.83 0.83
N GLN A 82 -16.87 -3.65 2.09
CA GLN A 82 -17.95 -2.73 2.46
C GLN A 82 -17.58 -1.28 2.16
N ILE A 83 -16.37 -0.84 2.52
CA ILE A 83 -15.86 0.51 2.24
C ILE A 83 -15.82 0.76 0.72
N ALA A 84 -15.30 -0.19 -0.06
CA ALA A 84 -15.27 -0.11 -1.51
C ALA A 84 -16.69 0.03 -2.11
N LYS A 85 -17.64 -0.80 -1.67
CA LYS A 85 -19.06 -0.71 -2.09
C LYS A 85 -19.70 0.63 -1.72
N GLY A 86 -19.40 1.16 -0.53
CA GLY A 86 -19.86 2.48 -0.09
C GLY A 86 -19.34 3.61 -0.99
N ASN A 87 -18.04 3.60 -1.30
CA ASN A 87 -17.40 4.58 -2.18
C ASN A 87 -17.96 4.55 -3.61
N ILE A 88 -18.30 3.36 -4.12
CA ILE A 88 -18.95 3.21 -5.43
C ILE A 88 -20.37 3.80 -5.42
N LYS A 89 -21.17 3.52 -4.38
CA LYS A 89 -22.53 4.07 -4.22
C LYS A 89 -22.53 5.60 -4.05
N ALA A 90 -21.56 6.16 -3.33
CA ALA A 90 -21.41 7.61 -3.20
C ALA A 90 -21.08 8.26 -4.56
N LYS A 91 -20.15 7.66 -5.33
CA LYS A 91 -19.81 8.15 -6.69
C LYS A 91 -20.96 8.00 -7.70
N SER A 92 -21.82 6.99 -7.56
CA SER A 92 -22.97 6.81 -8.45
C SER A 92 -24.10 7.80 -8.16
N LYS A 93 -24.34 8.15 -6.89
CA LYS A 93 -25.35 9.14 -6.46
C LYS A 93 -24.96 10.62 -6.67
N MET A 94 -23.68 10.93 -6.88
CA MET A 94 -23.26 12.30 -7.22
C MET A 94 -23.95 12.78 -8.52
N SER A 95 -24.53 13.98 -8.46
CA SER A 95 -25.23 14.58 -9.59
C SER A 95 -24.26 14.88 -10.74
N LYS A 96 -24.77 15.04 -11.98
CA LYS A 96 -23.95 15.43 -13.14
C LYS A 96 -23.14 16.71 -12.88
N ALA A 97 -23.68 17.66 -12.10
CA ALA A 97 -23.02 18.92 -11.77
C ALA A 97 -21.81 18.75 -10.83
N GLU A 98 -21.90 17.86 -9.84
CA GLU A 98 -20.80 17.56 -8.92
C GLU A 98 -19.68 16.77 -9.59
N LYS A 99 -20.03 15.82 -10.47
CA LYS A 99 -19.05 15.10 -11.31
C LYS A 99 -18.28 16.06 -12.23
N MET A 100 -18.96 17.09 -12.76
CA MET A 100 -18.32 18.12 -13.60
C MET A 100 -17.38 19.03 -12.79
N LYS A 101 -17.78 19.46 -11.59
CA LYS A 101 -16.91 20.23 -10.68
C LYS A 101 -15.67 19.44 -10.27
N LEU A 102 -15.84 18.18 -9.86
CA LEU A 102 -14.71 17.32 -9.46
C LEU A 102 -13.73 17.06 -10.61
N LYS A 103 -14.22 16.91 -11.86
CA LYS A 103 -13.37 16.83 -13.05
C LYS A 103 -12.61 18.15 -13.31
N LYS A 104 -13.28 19.29 -13.17
CA LYS A 104 -12.66 20.62 -13.35
C LYS A 104 -11.59 20.91 -12.32
N ASP A 105 -11.81 20.53 -11.07
CA ASP A 105 -10.85 20.71 -9.97
C ASP A 105 -9.65 19.76 -10.12
N LYS A 106 -9.87 18.50 -10.53
CA LYS A 106 -8.76 17.59 -10.89
C LYS A 106 -7.94 18.12 -12.07
N ALA A 107 -8.58 18.68 -13.09
CA ALA A 107 -7.88 19.26 -14.24
C ALA A 107 -7.05 20.49 -13.87
N ARG A 108 -7.54 21.33 -12.94
CA ARG A 108 -6.78 22.48 -12.41
C ARG A 108 -5.57 22.04 -11.60
N ASN A 109 -5.70 20.98 -10.79
CA ASN A 109 -4.58 20.46 -10.00
C ASN A 109 -3.54 19.72 -10.86
N PHE A 110 -3.93 19.07 -11.96
CA PHE A 110 -2.98 18.39 -12.85
C PHE A 110 -2.28 19.35 -13.83
N GLY A 111 -2.88 20.50 -14.14
CA GLY A 111 -2.31 21.53 -15.02
C GLY A 111 -1.25 22.44 -14.37
N GLY A 112 -1.01 22.32 -13.07
CA GLY A 112 -0.14 23.22 -12.30
C GLY A 112 1.35 22.83 -12.22
N ALA A 113 1.73 21.62 -12.65
CA ALA A 113 3.09 21.07 -12.43
C ALA A 113 3.87 20.78 -13.72
N GLY A 114 3.54 21.46 -14.84
CA GLY A 114 4.13 21.17 -16.15
C GLY A 114 4.30 22.36 -17.08
N ALA A 115 4.69 23.54 -16.56
CA ALA A 115 5.19 24.64 -17.39
C ALA A 115 6.72 24.74 -17.22
N THR A 116 7.42 23.95 -18.01
CA THR A 116 8.86 23.97 -18.19
C THR A 116 9.37 25.39 -18.43
N LYS A 117 10.34 25.82 -17.61
CA LYS A 117 11.21 26.97 -17.90
C LYS A 117 11.88 26.74 -19.25
N LYS A 118 11.36 27.38 -20.31
CA LYS A 118 12.03 27.47 -21.61
C LYS A 118 13.25 28.36 -21.43
N ALA A 119 14.42 27.73 -21.37
CA ALA A 119 15.72 28.39 -21.35
C ALA A 119 15.80 29.42 -22.50
N LYS A 120 15.89 30.70 -22.13
CA LYS A 120 16.36 31.75 -23.04
C LYS A 120 17.86 31.90 -22.81
N ASN A 121 18.67 31.18 -23.57
CA ASN A 121 20.05 31.57 -23.81
C ASN A 121 20.30 31.53 -25.32
N ALA A 122 19.72 32.52 -25.99
CA ALA A 122 20.06 32.88 -27.35
C ALA A 122 20.84 34.19 -27.29
N GLY A 123 22.12 34.15 -27.62
CA GLY A 123 22.92 35.34 -27.95
C GLY A 123 24.07 35.64 -27.00
N ARG A 124 25.20 34.93 -27.15
CA ARG A 124 26.53 35.55 -27.04
C ARG A 124 27.61 34.74 -27.76
N TRP A 125 27.55 34.76 -29.09
CA TRP A 125 28.71 34.53 -29.94
C TRP A 125 28.87 35.79 -30.79
N LYS A 126 29.74 36.68 -30.31
CA LYS A 126 30.60 37.61 -31.06
C LYS A 126 31.64 38.13 -30.09
#